data_AF-A0A974A7Z2-F1
#
_entry.id   AF-A0A974A7Z2-F1
#
_cell.length_a   1.000
_cell.length_b   1.000
_cell.length_c   1.000
_cell.angle_alpha   90.00
_cell.angle_beta   90.00
_cell.angle_gamma   90.00
#
_symmetry.space_group_name_H-M   'P 1'
#
loop_
_entity.id
_entity.type
_entity.pdbx_description
1 polymer ?
#
loop_
_entity_poly.entity_id
_entity_poly.type
_entity_poly.pdbx_seq_one_letter_code
_entity_poly.pdbx_strand_id
1 'polypeptide(L)' 'YIKDKKLFVHIESAPLKHELSMSRDKILVLIAKELGSSIVNEVVIK' A
#
# COMPACT_ATOMS: atom_id res chain seq x y z
N TYR A 1 -0.45 8.70 0.21
CA TYR A 1 0.26 9.49 -0.81
C TYR A 1 1.36 8.66 -1.45
N ILE A 2 1.83 9.01 -2.66
CA ILE A 2 2.93 8.29 -3.34
C ILE A 2 4.21 9.14 -3.28
N LYS A 3 5.35 8.52 -2.92
CA LYS A 3 6.67 9.14 -2.94
C LYS A 3 7.72 8.06 -3.23
N ASP A 4 8.68 8.33 -4.13
CA ASP A 4 9.75 7.40 -4.49
C ASP A 4 9.24 6.01 -4.95
N LYS A 5 8.14 6.01 -5.71
CA LYS A 5 7.39 4.80 -6.12
C LYS A 5 6.87 3.95 -4.96
N LYS A 6 6.72 4.54 -3.77
CA LYS A 6 6.11 3.91 -2.60
C LYS A 6 4.80 4.59 -2.26
N LEU A 7 3.74 3.79 -2.07
CA LEU A 7 2.45 4.26 -1.58
C LEU A 7 2.45 4.23 -0.04
N PHE A 8 2.36 5.40 0.57
CA PHE A 8 2.20 5.57 2.01
C PHE A 8 0.73 5.69 2.38
N VAL A 9 0.25 4.78 3.21
CA VAL A 9 -1.11 4.77 3.76
C VAL A 9 -1.01 5.06 5.25
N HIS A 10 -1.64 6.15 5.71
CA HIS A 10 -1.67 6.52 7.12
C HIS A 10 -2.99 6.04 7.71
N ILE A 11 -2.91 5.29 8.81
CA ILE A 11 -4.07 4.66 9.43
C ILE A 11 -3.99 4.84 10.94
N GLU A 12 -5.02 5.44 11.53
CA GLU A 12 -5.08 5.66 12.98
C GLU A 12 -5.53 4.40 13.74
N SER A 13 -6.31 3.54 13.10
CA SER A 13 -6.81 2.30 13.69
C SER A 13 -5.75 1.21 13.71
N ALA A 14 -5.35 0.77 14.92
CA ALA A 14 -4.38 -0.31 15.10
C ALA A 14 -4.85 -1.67 14.55
N PRO A 15 -6.11 -2.12 14.76
CA PRO A 15 -6.61 -3.36 14.14
C PRO A 15 -6.56 -3.31 12.61
N LEU A 16 -7.00 -2.19 12.02
CA LEU A 16 -7.01 -2.04 10.56
C LEU A 16 -5.60 -2.02 9.98
N LYS A 17 -4.64 -1.38 10.68
CA LYS A 17 -3.23 -1.41 10.31
C LYS A 17 -2.68 -2.84 10.29
N HIS A 18 -3.06 -3.68 11.26
CA HIS A 18 -2.65 -5.08 11.31
C HIS A 18 -3.20 -5.88 10.12
N GLU A 19 -4.51 -5.80 9.88
CA GLU A 19 -5.19 -6.50 8.79
C GLU A 19 -4.63 -6.12 7.41
N LEU A 20 -4.38 -4.82 7.18
CA LEU A 20 -3.82 -4.35 5.91
C LEU A 20 -2.34 -4.68 5.77
N SER A 21 -1.59 -4.75 6.87
CA SER A 21 -0.19 -5.20 6.84
C SER A 21 -0.09 -6.68 6.46
N MET A 22 -1.02 -7.50 6.96
CA MET A 22 -1.14 -8.91 6.53
C MET A 22 -1.52 -9.05 5.05
N SER A 23 -2.30 -8.10 4.53
CA SER A 23 -2.78 -8.11 3.14
C SER A 23 -1.93 -7.27 2.17
N ARG A 24 -0.74 -6.83 2.60
CA ARG A 24 0.09 -5.85 1.89
C ARG A 24 0.38 -6.21 0.44
N ASP A 25 0.74 -7.46 0.17
CA ASP A 25 1.11 -7.91 -1.17
C ASP A 25 -0.08 -7.90 -2.13
N LYS A 26 -1.26 -8.30 -1.63
CA LYS A 26 -2.51 -8.22 -2.39
C LYS A 26 -2.86 -6.76 -2.72
N ILE A 27 -2.67 -5.86 -1.76
CA ILE A 27 -2.87 -4.41 -1.97
C ILE A 27 -1.92 -3.90 -3.04
N LEU A 28 -0.63 -4.27 -3.00
CA LEU A 28 0.34 -3.86 -4.00
C LEU A 28 -0.06 -4.32 -5.41
N VAL A 29 -0.48 -5.58 -5.57
CA VAL A 29 -0.92 -6.11 -6.87
C VAL A 29 -2.13 -5.33 -7.43
N LEU A 30 -3.12 -5.06 -6.58
CA LEU A 30 -4.32 -4.32 -6.99
C LEU A 30 -3.98 -2.87 -7.36
N ILE A 31 -3.18 -2.20 -6.52
CA ILE A 31 -2.74 -0.82 -6.78
C ILE A 31 -1.91 -0.74 -8.07
N ALA A 32 -0.96 -1.66 -8.27
CA ALA A 32 -0.12 -1.70 -9.46
C ALA A 32 -0.94 -1.96 -10.73
N LYS A 33 -1.99 -2.78 -10.63
CA LYS A 33 -2.93 -3.02 -11.74
C LYS A 33 -3.73 -1.76 -12.10
N GLU A 34 -4.23 -1.02 -11.11
CA GLU A 34 -5.07 0.16 -11.33
C GLU A 34 -4.26 1.41 -11.75
N LEU A 35 -3.06 1.60 -11.18
CA LEU A 35 -2.23 2.78 -11.43
C LEU A 35 -1.18 2.55 -12.54
N GLY A 36 -0.99 1.31 -12.98
CA GLY A 36 0.10 0.90 -13.87
C GLY A 36 1.34 0.49 -13.08
N SER A 37 1.94 -0.63 -13.50
CA SER A 37 2.97 -1.38 -12.76
C SER A 37 4.26 -0.61 -12.45
N SER A 38 4.47 0.57 -13.04
CA SER A 38 5.68 1.39 -12.88
C SER A 38 5.53 2.52 -11.85
N ILE A 39 4.31 2.80 -11.37
CA ILE A 39 4.03 3.92 -10.47
C ILE A 39 4.25 3.55 -9.00
N VAL A 40 3.89 2.33 -8.61
CA VAL A 40 4.00 1.86 -7.21
C VAL A 40 4.64 0.48 -7.16
N ASN A 41 5.81 0.42 -6.53
CA ASN A 41 6.58 -0.81 -6.31
C ASN A 41 6.49 -1.30 -4.86
N GLU A 42 5.98 -0.46 -3.96
CA GLU A 42 5.96 -0.76 -2.53
C GLU A 42 4.78 -0.07 -1.85
N VAL A 43 4.18 -0.74 -0.87
CA VAL A 43 3.15 -0.15 0.01
C VAL A 43 3.73 -0.05 1.42
N VAL A 44 3.59 1.11 2.06
CA VAL A 44 4.06 1.35 3.43
C VAL A 44 2.87 1.80 4.26
N ILE A 45 2.53 1.02 5.30
CA ILE A 45 1.45 1.36 6.23
C ILE A 45 2.06 2.00 7.47
N LYS A 46 1.71 3.26 7.71
CA LYS A 46 2.15 4.07 8.85
C LYS A 46 1.04 4.17 9.88
#